data_AF-A0A535EUI4-F1
#
_entry.id   AF-A0A535EUI4-F1
#
_cell.length_a   1.000
_cell.length_b   1.000
_cell.length_c   1.000
_cell.angle_alpha   90.00
_cell.angle_beta   90.00
_cell.angle_gamma   90.00
#
_symmetry.space_group_name_H-M   'P 1'
#
loop_
_entity.id
_entity.type
_entity.pdbx_description
1 polymer ?
#
loop_
_entity_poly.entity_id
_entity_poly.type
_entity_poly.pdbx_seq_one_letter_code
_entity_poly.pdbx_strand_id
1 'polypeptide(L)'
;MVLAAARLRARPLALLAAAVVAYALAAWAVAPGFYDGIAPPQPYRWVSPPPGVLRITDQQPQAGQGTVRVGAQGVLDPGNVFTQDGQAALSFLPGSFQVPAGNAPVSIAIQPQATYPAPAGFKLSTNVYCITSSSPVVPGKDPLVTLQYATNVTAPTDVYEYAPGGTWQKIGSSGSTAPYYVAARPAALGCFAGGYAAGQSGSSGASNGVTLPVVAGLAVAVVVLAAVPLLILRRRGAREDDEDE
;
A
#
# COMPACT_ATOMS: atom_id res chain seq x y z
N MET A 1 15.19 66.56 18.46
CA MET A 1 14.59 66.00 17.22
C MET A 1 15.01 64.53 17.11
N VAL A 2 14.32 63.64 17.82
CA VAL A 2 14.66 62.20 17.92
C VAL A 2 13.41 61.42 17.53
N LEU A 3 13.17 61.17 16.24
CA LEU A 3 12.04 60.33 15.83
C LEU A 3 12.15 59.88 14.35
N ALA A 4 13.15 59.08 13.98
CA ALA A 4 13.16 58.48 12.62
C ALA A 4 13.97 57.18 12.42
N ALA A 5 14.72 56.66 13.40
CA ALA A 5 15.61 55.52 13.14
C ALA A 5 15.00 54.12 13.38
N ALA A 6 13.80 54.02 13.95
CA ALA A 6 13.20 52.73 14.31
C ALA A 6 12.46 52.01 13.16
N ARG A 7 12.10 52.72 12.08
CA ARG A 7 11.17 52.19 11.06
C ARG A 7 11.78 51.29 9.99
N LEU A 8 13.11 51.26 9.83
CA LEU A 8 13.76 50.49 8.76
C LEU A 8 14.34 49.13 9.20
N ARG A 9 14.58 48.90 10.50
CA ARG A 9 15.06 47.60 11.02
C ARG A 9 13.94 46.58 11.22
N ALA A 10 12.71 47.04 11.41
CA ALA A 10 11.57 46.18 11.67
C ALA A 10 11.05 45.46 10.41
N ARG A 11 11.33 45.98 9.21
CA ARG A 11 10.84 45.44 7.93
C ARG A 11 11.26 43.99 7.64
N PRO A 12 12.55 43.61 7.73
CA PRO A 12 12.96 42.22 7.47
C PRO A 12 12.46 41.26 8.56
N LEU A 13 12.45 41.69 9.83
CA LEU A 13 11.95 40.85 10.92
C LEU A 13 10.43 40.66 10.85
N ALA A 14 9.69 41.71 10.48
CA ALA A 14 8.25 41.65 10.28
C ALA A 14 7.88 40.79 9.06
N LEU A 15 8.67 40.83 7.99
CA LEU A 15 8.49 39.95 6.82
C LEU A 15 8.76 38.48 7.16
N LEU A 16 9.79 38.20 7.96
CA LEU A 16 10.08 36.85 8.45
C LEU A 16 8.96 36.34 9.38
N ALA A 17 8.51 37.17 10.31
CA ALA A 17 7.39 36.83 11.19
C ALA A 17 6.11 36.58 10.39
N ALA A 18 5.82 37.43 9.39
CA ALA A 18 4.69 37.25 8.50
C ALA A 18 4.80 35.95 7.67
N ALA A 19 6.00 35.60 7.19
CA ALA A 19 6.22 34.35 6.47
C ALA A 19 6.03 33.11 7.37
N VAL A 20 6.51 33.14 8.61
CA VAL A 20 6.32 32.05 9.59
C VAL A 20 4.84 31.89 9.93
N VAL A 21 4.14 33.01 10.18
CA VAL A 21 2.70 32.98 10.48
C VAL A 21 1.91 32.50 9.26
N ALA A 22 2.22 32.99 8.06
CA ALA A 22 1.59 32.54 6.82
C ALA A 22 1.85 31.05 6.58
N TYR A 23 3.05 30.55 6.84
CA TYR A 23 3.37 29.13 6.75
C TYR A 23 2.62 28.30 7.78
N ALA A 24 2.58 28.74 9.05
CA ALA A 24 1.85 28.04 10.11
C ALA A 24 0.33 27.99 9.83
N LEU A 25 -0.23 29.10 9.36
CA LEU A 25 -1.63 29.18 8.94
C LEU A 25 -1.89 28.33 7.70
N ALA A 26 -1.01 28.33 6.71
CA ALA A 26 -1.13 27.46 5.54
C ALA A 26 -1.02 25.97 5.92
N ALA A 27 -0.09 25.62 6.79
CA ALA A 27 0.10 24.25 7.28
C ALA A 27 -1.09 23.75 8.13
N TRP A 28 -1.80 24.65 8.81
CA TRP A 28 -3.04 24.33 9.54
C TRP A 28 -4.30 24.42 8.69
N ALA A 29 -4.29 25.20 7.60
CA ALA A 29 -5.38 25.32 6.64
C ALA A 29 -5.41 24.15 5.64
N VAL A 30 -4.27 23.50 5.42
CA VAL A 30 -4.22 22.19 4.78
C VAL A 30 -4.57 21.16 5.84
N ALA A 31 -5.75 20.54 5.74
CA ALA A 31 -6.07 19.38 6.57
C ALA A 31 -4.90 18.39 6.47
N PRO A 32 -4.37 17.84 7.59
CA PRO A 32 -3.30 16.85 7.51
C PRO A 32 -3.75 15.79 6.49
N GLY A 33 -2.84 15.39 5.58
CA GLY A 33 -3.11 14.56 4.38
C GLY A 33 -3.68 13.16 4.63
N PHE A 34 -4.39 12.98 5.74
CA PHE A 34 -5.20 11.84 6.14
C PHE A 34 -6.49 11.64 5.31
N TYR A 35 -6.85 12.57 4.42
CA TYR A 35 -8.12 12.51 3.67
C TYR A 35 -7.99 12.17 2.17
N ASP A 36 -6.89 11.53 1.74
CA ASP A 36 -6.86 10.84 0.43
C ASP A 36 -7.59 9.47 0.46
N GLY A 37 -8.27 9.14 1.57
CA GLY A 37 -9.03 7.88 1.70
C GLY A 37 -8.16 6.63 1.86
N ILE A 38 -6.84 6.79 1.97
CA ILE A 38 -5.91 5.67 2.20
C ILE A 38 -5.71 5.55 3.72
N ALA A 39 -6.66 4.90 4.39
CA ALA A 39 -6.41 4.42 5.75
C ALA A 39 -5.19 3.48 5.73
N PRO A 40 -4.33 3.49 6.77
CA PRO A 40 -3.28 2.50 6.90
C PRO A 40 -3.88 1.10 6.73
N PRO A 41 -3.22 0.19 5.97
CA PRO A 41 -3.72 -1.17 5.82
C PRO A 41 -3.93 -1.78 7.21
N GLN A 42 -5.04 -2.50 7.38
CA GLN A 42 -5.33 -3.19 8.62
C GLN A 42 -4.16 -4.14 8.99
N PRO A 43 -3.88 -4.35 10.28
CA PRO A 43 -2.82 -5.26 10.70
C PRO A 43 -3.00 -6.64 10.07
N TYR A 44 -1.94 -7.13 9.41
CA TYR A 44 -1.98 -8.42 8.72
C TYR A 44 -2.14 -9.56 9.73
N ARG A 45 -3.17 -10.39 9.52
CA ARG A 45 -3.55 -11.53 10.36
C ARG A 45 -2.89 -12.79 9.81
N TRP A 46 -1.74 -13.17 10.38
CA TRP A 46 -0.98 -14.33 9.93
C TRP A 46 -1.58 -15.65 10.41
N VAL A 47 -1.66 -16.65 9.54
CA VAL A 47 -1.75 -18.06 9.97
C VAL A 47 -0.45 -18.45 10.67
N SER A 48 0.67 -18.27 9.96
CA SER A 48 2.02 -18.42 10.49
C SER A 48 2.92 -17.40 9.78
N PRO A 49 3.55 -16.46 10.52
CA PRO A 49 4.40 -15.45 9.90
C PRO A 49 5.69 -16.09 9.35
N PRO A 50 6.25 -15.54 8.26
CA PRO A 50 7.58 -15.95 7.78
C PRO A 50 8.65 -15.75 8.87
N PRO A 51 9.75 -16.52 8.87
CA PRO A 51 10.83 -16.36 9.82
C PRO A 51 11.38 -14.92 9.85
N GLY A 52 11.51 -14.35 11.06
CA GLY A 52 12.00 -12.99 11.26
C GLY A 52 10.94 -11.88 11.13
N VAL A 53 9.70 -12.22 10.76
CA VAL A 53 8.59 -11.27 10.69
C VAL A 53 7.86 -11.23 12.04
N LEU A 54 7.76 -10.06 12.65
CA LEU A 54 6.99 -9.87 13.87
C LEU A 54 5.49 -9.87 13.56
N ARG A 55 4.74 -10.62 14.36
CA ARG A 55 3.28 -10.62 14.34
C ARG A 55 2.78 -9.36 15.03
N ILE A 56 2.05 -8.51 14.31
CA ILE A 56 1.48 -7.26 14.85
C ILE A 56 0.15 -7.52 15.59
N THR A 57 -0.57 -8.58 15.21
CA THR A 57 -1.85 -8.98 15.81
C THR A 57 -1.96 -10.50 15.96
N ASP A 58 -2.48 -10.98 17.08
CA ASP A 58 -2.76 -12.41 17.31
C ASP A 58 -4.09 -12.88 16.69
N GLN A 59 -4.83 -11.97 16.05
CA GLN A 59 -6.06 -12.33 15.35
C GLN A 59 -5.76 -13.29 14.20
N GLN A 60 -6.56 -14.36 14.12
CA GLN A 60 -6.50 -15.31 13.01
C GLN A 60 -7.10 -14.70 11.74
N PRO A 61 -6.57 -15.05 10.55
CA PRO A 61 -7.18 -14.65 9.30
C PRO A 61 -8.60 -15.21 9.18
N GLN A 62 -9.47 -14.45 8.54
CA GLN A 62 -10.87 -14.82 8.39
C GLN A 62 -11.14 -15.47 7.04
N ALA A 63 -12.16 -16.35 7.02
CA ALA A 63 -12.67 -16.91 5.78
C ALA A 63 -13.58 -15.92 5.05
N GLY A 64 -13.85 -16.22 3.77
CA GLY A 64 -14.82 -15.53 2.92
C GLY A 64 -15.78 -16.51 2.29
N GLN A 65 -17.03 -16.10 2.10
CA GLN A 65 -18.03 -16.89 1.39
C GLN A 65 -18.94 -15.98 0.55
N GLY A 66 -19.38 -16.47 -0.60
CA GLY A 66 -20.30 -15.77 -1.47
C GLY A 66 -21.16 -16.72 -2.28
N THR A 67 -22.28 -16.22 -2.77
CA THR A 67 -23.14 -16.94 -3.72
C THR A 67 -23.39 -16.06 -4.94
N VAL A 68 -23.35 -16.69 -6.11
CA VAL A 68 -23.51 -16.04 -7.41
C VAL A 68 -24.71 -16.63 -8.10
N ARG A 69 -25.57 -15.77 -8.66
CA ARG A 69 -26.77 -16.20 -9.36
C ARG A 69 -26.54 -16.23 -10.87
N VAL A 70 -27.37 -17.01 -11.55
CA VAL A 70 -27.45 -16.99 -13.01
C VAL A 70 -28.20 -15.72 -13.40
N GLY A 71 -27.53 -14.86 -14.18
CA GLY A 71 -28.07 -13.62 -14.69
C GLY A 71 -29.05 -13.85 -15.85
N ALA A 72 -29.65 -12.75 -16.31
CA ALA A 72 -30.68 -12.78 -17.34
C ALA A 72 -30.21 -13.34 -18.69
N GLN A 73 -28.91 -13.26 -19.01
CA GLN A 73 -28.35 -13.81 -20.25
C GLN A 73 -28.02 -15.32 -20.16
N GLY A 74 -28.43 -16.01 -19.10
CA GLY A 74 -28.17 -17.44 -18.93
C GLY A 74 -26.71 -17.78 -18.58
N VAL A 75 -25.92 -16.78 -18.17
CA VAL A 75 -24.58 -16.94 -17.62
C VAL A 75 -24.56 -16.45 -16.17
N LEU A 76 -23.59 -16.88 -15.38
CA LEU A 76 -23.43 -16.36 -14.01
C LEU A 76 -23.08 -14.87 -14.05
N ASP A 77 -23.69 -14.11 -13.15
CA ASP A 77 -23.41 -12.69 -12.94
C ASP A 77 -21.94 -12.48 -12.52
N PRO A 78 -21.36 -11.29 -12.79
CA PRO A 78 -20.03 -10.96 -12.28
C PRO A 78 -20.09 -10.81 -10.76
N GLY A 79 -18.95 -10.94 -10.10
CA GLY A 79 -18.94 -10.83 -8.65
C GLY A 79 -17.55 -10.76 -8.05
N ASN A 80 -17.56 -10.48 -6.75
CA ASN A 80 -16.39 -10.47 -5.91
C ASN A 80 -16.71 -11.20 -4.61
N VAL A 81 -15.81 -12.06 -4.17
CA VAL A 81 -15.86 -12.71 -2.85
C VAL A 81 -14.60 -12.33 -2.10
N PHE A 82 -14.76 -11.82 -0.89
CA PHE A 82 -13.66 -11.38 -0.03
C PHE A 82 -13.62 -12.22 1.23
N THR A 83 -12.44 -12.42 1.79
CA THR A 83 -12.32 -12.76 3.21
C THR A 83 -12.84 -11.59 4.05
N GLN A 84 -13.40 -11.87 5.23
CA GLN A 84 -13.97 -10.81 6.09
C GLN A 84 -12.95 -9.78 6.56
N ASP A 85 -11.65 -10.13 6.53
CA ASP A 85 -10.53 -9.27 6.86
C ASP A 85 -9.91 -8.59 5.62
N GLY A 86 -10.42 -8.85 4.41
CA GLY A 86 -9.95 -8.24 3.16
C GLY A 86 -8.57 -8.71 2.67
N GLN A 87 -7.98 -9.73 3.30
CA GLN A 87 -6.64 -10.22 2.96
C GLN A 87 -6.60 -11.09 1.69
N ALA A 88 -7.72 -11.66 1.26
CA ALA A 88 -7.84 -12.36 -0.01
C ALA A 88 -9.19 -12.09 -0.68
N ALA A 89 -9.18 -12.08 -2.01
CA ALA A 89 -10.35 -11.88 -2.82
C ALA A 89 -10.33 -12.72 -4.11
N LEU A 90 -11.52 -13.08 -4.57
CA LEU A 90 -11.77 -13.65 -5.89
C LEU A 90 -12.73 -12.73 -6.64
N SER A 91 -12.28 -12.19 -7.75
CA SER A 91 -13.09 -11.37 -8.67
C SER A 91 -13.31 -12.12 -9.97
N PHE A 92 -14.51 -12.05 -10.54
CA PHE A 92 -14.81 -12.76 -11.77
C PHE A 92 -15.83 -12.01 -12.64
N LEU A 93 -15.68 -12.19 -13.94
CA LEU A 93 -16.52 -11.61 -14.98
C LEU A 93 -17.74 -12.50 -15.26
N PRO A 94 -18.75 -12.00 -15.99
CA PRO A 94 -19.91 -12.81 -16.34
C PRO A 94 -19.48 -14.08 -17.09
N GLY A 95 -20.04 -15.23 -16.70
CA GLY A 95 -19.73 -16.53 -17.31
C GLY A 95 -18.35 -17.11 -16.99
N SER A 96 -17.66 -16.63 -15.95
CA SER A 96 -16.39 -17.23 -15.50
C SER A 96 -16.54 -18.62 -14.89
N PHE A 97 -17.75 -18.97 -14.46
CA PHE A 97 -18.10 -20.27 -13.90
C PHE A 97 -19.16 -20.95 -14.76
N GLN A 98 -19.14 -22.28 -14.80
CA GLN A 98 -20.18 -23.05 -15.48
C GLN A 98 -21.51 -22.90 -14.75
N VAL A 99 -22.60 -22.74 -15.51
CA VAL A 99 -23.94 -22.66 -14.95
C VAL A 99 -24.39 -24.06 -14.49
N PRO A 100 -24.77 -24.24 -13.22
CA PRO A 100 -25.30 -25.51 -12.75
C PRO A 100 -26.61 -25.90 -13.45
N ALA A 101 -26.88 -27.20 -13.53
CA ALA A 101 -28.18 -27.69 -13.97
C ALA A 101 -29.31 -27.06 -13.15
N GLY A 102 -30.40 -26.67 -13.82
CA GLY A 102 -31.54 -26.02 -13.18
C GLY A 102 -31.28 -24.58 -12.71
N ASN A 103 -30.18 -23.93 -13.14
CA ASN A 103 -29.82 -22.55 -12.79
C ASN A 103 -29.64 -22.32 -11.29
N ALA A 104 -29.15 -23.33 -10.55
CA ALA A 104 -28.86 -23.19 -9.14
C ALA A 104 -27.77 -22.12 -8.89
N PRO A 105 -27.79 -21.39 -7.76
CA PRO A 105 -26.72 -20.48 -7.40
C PRO A 105 -25.39 -21.23 -7.20
N VAL A 106 -24.28 -20.59 -7.61
CA VAL A 106 -22.93 -21.10 -7.37
C VAL A 106 -22.40 -20.56 -6.06
N SER A 107 -21.96 -21.45 -5.16
CA SER A 107 -21.27 -21.07 -3.93
C SER A 107 -19.77 -20.97 -4.16
N ILE A 108 -19.14 -20.03 -3.49
CA ILE A 108 -17.69 -19.79 -3.51
C ILE A 108 -17.24 -19.59 -2.07
N ALA A 109 -16.13 -20.22 -1.70
CA ALA A 109 -15.51 -20.06 -0.38
C ALA A 109 -14.01 -19.78 -0.52
N ILE A 110 -13.48 -18.95 0.39
CA ILE A 110 -12.07 -18.63 0.52
C ILE A 110 -11.67 -18.96 1.96
N GLN A 111 -10.73 -19.89 2.14
CA GLN A 111 -10.30 -20.36 3.46
C GLN A 111 -8.80 -20.17 3.66
N PRO A 112 -8.34 -19.58 4.77
CA PRO A 112 -6.93 -19.60 5.12
C PRO A 112 -6.49 -21.04 5.40
N GLN A 113 -5.32 -21.41 4.90
CA GLN A 113 -4.79 -22.76 5.00
C GLN A 113 -3.51 -22.80 5.84
N ALA A 114 -3.54 -23.60 6.91
CA ALA A 114 -2.40 -23.76 7.80
C ALA A 114 -1.38 -24.81 7.34
N THR A 115 -1.87 -25.87 6.70
CA THR A 115 -1.03 -26.99 6.24
C THR A 115 -1.01 -27.05 4.73
N TYR A 116 0.17 -26.91 4.16
CA TYR A 116 0.38 -26.89 2.71
C TYR A 116 1.75 -27.52 2.35
N PRO A 117 1.94 -27.96 1.10
CA PRO A 117 3.22 -28.47 0.65
C PRO A 117 4.35 -27.47 0.91
N ALA A 118 5.55 -27.92 1.24
CA ALA A 118 6.67 -27.00 1.45
C ALA A 118 7.04 -26.29 0.12
N PRO A 119 7.12 -24.95 0.09
CA PRO A 119 7.66 -24.22 -1.06
C PRO A 119 9.10 -24.64 -1.38
N ALA A 120 9.40 -24.90 -2.65
CA ALA A 120 10.73 -25.24 -3.13
C ALA A 120 11.26 -24.16 -4.07
N GLY A 121 12.35 -23.48 -3.70
CA GLY A 121 12.99 -22.44 -4.52
C GLY A 121 12.36 -21.05 -4.43
N PHE A 122 11.38 -20.84 -3.54
CA PHE A 122 10.75 -19.54 -3.31
C PHE A 122 10.30 -19.39 -1.84
N LYS A 123 9.97 -18.16 -1.45
CA LYS A 123 9.47 -17.82 -0.11
C LYS A 123 8.10 -17.15 -0.22
N LEU A 124 7.20 -17.51 0.67
CA LEU A 124 5.87 -16.91 0.75
C LEU A 124 5.92 -15.59 1.52
N SER A 125 5.11 -14.63 1.05
CA SER A 125 4.94 -13.29 1.65
C SER A 125 3.48 -12.99 2.01
N THR A 126 2.59 -13.93 1.76
CA THR A 126 1.17 -13.88 2.13
C THR A 126 0.84 -15.15 2.93
N ASN A 127 -0.33 -15.17 3.57
CA ASN A 127 -0.97 -16.42 3.94
C ASN A 127 -1.32 -17.24 2.67
N VAL A 128 -1.51 -18.54 2.85
CA VAL A 128 -2.09 -19.42 1.83
C VAL A 128 -3.61 -19.39 1.96
N TYR A 129 -4.31 -19.19 0.84
CA TYR A 129 -5.77 -19.24 0.78
C TYR A 129 -6.24 -20.27 -0.24
N CYS A 130 -7.06 -21.21 0.20
CA CYS A 130 -7.73 -22.16 -0.68
C CYS A 130 -9.10 -21.61 -1.09
N ILE A 131 -9.32 -21.55 -2.40
CA ILE A 131 -10.56 -21.07 -2.99
C ILE A 131 -11.28 -22.25 -3.60
N THR A 132 -12.55 -22.44 -3.25
CA THR A 132 -13.39 -23.51 -3.77
C THR A 132 -14.69 -22.95 -4.32
N SER A 133 -15.27 -23.68 -5.27
CA SER A 133 -16.58 -23.36 -5.82
C SER A 133 -17.39 -24.63 -6.04
N SER A 134 -18.72 -24.51 -5.96
CA SER A 134 -19.65 -25.58 -6.34
C SER A 134 -19.72 -25.80 -7.85
N SER A 135 -19.06 -24.97 -8.66
CA SER A 135 -19.00 -25.12 -10.11
C SER A 135 -17.61 -24.80 -10.65
N PRO A 136 -17.15 -25.50 -11.70
CA PRO A 136 -15.83 -25.29 -12.24
C PRO A 136 -15.74 -23.95 -12.99
N VAL A 137 -14.52 -23.43 -13.07
CA VAL A 137 -14.17 -22.29 -13.92
C VAL A 137 -14.31 -22.69 -15.39
N VAL A 138 -14.83 -21.79 -16.22
CA VAL A 138 -14.89 -21.98 -17.67
C VAL A 138 -13.50 -21.73 -18.27
N PRO A 139 -12.94 -22.65 -19.06
CA PRO A 139 -11.61 -22.46 -19.67
C PRO A 139 -11.50 -21.14 -20.45
N GLY A 140 -10.45 -20.36 -20.16
CA GLY A 140 -10.20 -19.06 -20.79
C GLY A 140 -11.06 -17.91 -20.25
N LYS A 141 -11.84 -18.15 -19.18
CA LYS A 141 -12.58 -17.12 -18.43
C LYS A 141 -12.04 -17.02 -17.01
N ASP A 142 -10.73 -16.83 -16.94
CA ASP A 142 -9.95 -16.95 -15.72
C ASP A 142 -10.33 -15.86 -14.71
N PRO A 143 -10.76 -16.22 -13.48
CA PRO A 143 -11.03 -15.24 -12.43
C PRO A 143 -9.73 -14.57 -11.98
N LEU A 144 -9.83 -13.46 -11.26
CA LEU A 144 -8.70 -12.76 -10.65
C LEU A 144 -8.64 -13.11 -9.16
N VAL A 145 -7.56 -13.75 -8.74
CA VAL A 145 -7.22 -13.94 -7.33
C VAL A 145 -6.35 -12.78 -6.90
N THR A 146 -6.74 -12.09 -5.82
CA THR A 146 -6.00 -10.97 -5.23
C THR A 146 -5.65 -11.29 -3.79
N LEU A 147 -4.37 -11.12 -3.43
CA LEU A 147 -3.83 -11.45 -2.10
C LEU A 147 -3.13 -10.22 -1.53
N GLN A 148 -3.51 -9.85 -0.32
CA GLN A 148 -2.80 -8.85 0.46
C GLN A 148 -1.51 -9.44 1.04
N TYR A 149 -0.46 -8.64 1.13
CA TYR A 149 0.75 -8.95 1.89
C TYR A 149 1.03 -7.87 2.94
N ALA A 150 1.76 -8.23 3.99
CA ALA A 150 2.07 -7.30 5.07
C ALA A 150 3.08 -6.21 4.63
N THR A 151 3.08 -5.07 5.30
CA THR A 151 4.01 -3.95 5.00
C THR A 151 5.45 -4.23 5.44
N ASN A 152 5.64 -5.19 6.34
CA ASN A 152 6.93 -5.57 6.94
C ASN A 152 7.55 -6.82 6.32
N VAL A 153 7.07 -7.24 5.13
CA VAL A 153 7.66 -8.35 4.37
C VAL A 153 8.18 -7.87 3.03
N THR A 154 9.05 -8.69 2.44
CA THR A 154 9.44 -8.57 1.04
C THR A 154 8.19 -8.63 0.17
N ALA A 155 8.03 -7.70 -0.78
CA ALA A 155 6.89 -7.74 -1.69
C ALA A 155 6.96 -9.01 -2.57
N PRO A 156 5.85 -9.76 -2.72
CA PRO A 156 5.80 -10.89 -3.64
C PRO A 156 5.88 -10.41 -5.10
N THR A 157 6.63 -11.13 -5.93
CA THR A 157 6.74 -10.87 -7.37
C THR A 157 5.73 -11.68 -8.17
N ASP A 158 5.33 -12.83 -7.64
CA ASP A 158 4.48 -13.81 -8.30
C ASP A 158 3.46 -14.41 -7.35
N VAL A 159 2.36 -14.90 -7.92
CA VAL A 159 1.44 -15.81 -7.25
C VAL A 159 1.83 -17.23 -7.61
N TYR A 160 1.75 -18.10 -6.60
CA TYR A 160 1.93 -19.53 -6.71
C TYR A 160 0.62 -20.22 -6.37
N GLU A 161 0.35 -21.34 -7.04
CA GLU A 161 -0.82 -22.18 -6.89
C GLU A 161 -0.41 -23.60 -6.56
N TYR A 162 -1.20 -24.31 -5.76
CA TYR A 162 -1.22 -25.77 -5.74
C TYR A 162 -2.65 -26.29 -5.60
N ALA A 163 -2.93 -27.43 -6.22
CA ALA A 163 -4.16 -28.18 -5.95
C ALA A 163 -4.00 -28.98 -4.64
N PRO A 164 -5.06 -29.24 -3.85
CA PRO A 164 -4.96 -30.05 -2.62
C PRO A 164 -4.22 -31.38 -2.86
N GLY A 165 -3.10 -31.59 -2.13
CA GLY A 165 -2.24 -32.77 -2.29
C GLY A 165 -1.22 -32.72 -3.45
N GLY A 166 -1.24 -31.66 -4.27
CA GLY A 166 -0.28 -31.40 -5.34
C GLY A 166 0.97 -30.63 -4.90
N THR A 167 1.77 -30.22 -5.88
CA THR A 167 2.97 -29.38 -5.68
C THR A 167 2.69 -27.93 -6.08
N TRP A 168 3.53 -27.02 -5.59
CA TRP A 168 3.46 -25.61 -5.98
C TRP A 168 3.86 -25.39 -7.43
N GLN A 169 3.12 -24.49 -8.08
CA GLN A 169 3.36 -24.02 -9.44
C GLN A 169 3.31 -22.50 -9.44
N LYS A 170 4.25 -21.87 -10.17
CA LYS A 170 4.24 -20.42 -10.38
C LYS A 170 3.24 -20.09 -11.48
N ILE A 171 2.26 -19.22 -11.18
CA ILE A 171 1.27 -18.74 -12.17
C ILE A 171 1.52 -17.28 -12.59
N GLY A 172 2.55 -16.65 -12.03
CA GLY A 172 2.95 -15.29 -12.37
C GLY A 172 2.14 -14.23 -11.63
N SER A 173 2.14 -13.00 -12.15
CA SER A 173 1.39 -11.87 -11.58
C SER A 173 0.74 -11.08 -12.69
N SER A 174 -0.53 -10.70 -12.49
CA SER A 174 -1.27 -9.74 -13.31
C SER A 174 -1.02 -8.29 -12.86
N GLY A 175 -0.22 -8.07 -11.81
CA GLY A 175 -0.04 -6.77 -11.17
C GLY A 175 -1.24 -6.36 -10.31
N SER A 176 -1.04 -5.30 -9.51
CA SER A 176 -2.10 -4.64 -8.74
C SER A 176 -1.82 -3.14 -8.72
N THR A 177 -2.86 -2.32 -8.91
CA THR A 177 -2.78 -0.87 -8.71
C THR A 177 -2.92 -0.50 -7.23
N ALA A 178 -3.53 -1.37 -6.43
CA ALA A 178 -3.63 -1.20 -4.99
C ALA A 178 -2.30 -1.59 -4.32
N PRO A 179 -1.74 -0.74 -3.44
CA PRO A 179 -0.52 -1.05 -2.73
C PRO A 179 -0.75 -2.25 -1.80
N TYR A 180 0.31 -3.04 -1.56
CA TYR A 180 0.26 -4.22 -0.69
C TYR A 180 -0.64 -5.37 -1.16
N TYR A 181 -0.90 -5.44 -2.47
CA TYR A 181 -1.60 -6.55 -3.10
C TYR A 181 -0.79 -7.15 -4.26
N VAL A 182 -0.91 -8.46 -4.43
CA VAL A 182 -0.49 -9.18 -5.63
C VAL A 182 -1.68 -9.93 -6.18
N ALA A 183 -1.79 -10.02 -7.50
CA ALA A 183 -2.91 -10.70 -8.13
C ALA A 183 -2.46 -11.55 -9.31
N ALA A 184 -3.21 -12.60 -9.61
CA ALA A 184 -3.00 -13.45 -10.77
C ALA A 184 -4.33 -14.02 -11.26
N ARG A 185 -4.33 -14.51 -12.50
CA ARG A 185 -5.50 -15.14 -13.11
C ARG A 185 -5.25 -16.64 -13.30
N PRO A 186 -5.71 -17.49 -12.37
CA PRO A 186 -5.54 -18.93 -12.51
C PRO A 186 -6.61 -19.52 -13.43
N ALA A 187 -6.25 -20.55 -14.19
CA ALA A 187 -7.17 -21.28 -15.06
C ALA A 187 -8.12 -22.22 -14.29
N ALA A 188 -7.79 -22.53 -13.04
CA ALA A 188 -8.58 -23.35 -12.13
C ALA A 188 -8.57 -22.75 -10.73
N LEU A 189 -9.45 -23.24 -9.86
CA LEU A 189 -9.39 -22.90 -8.44
C LEU A 189 -8.52 -23.91 -7.69
N GLY A 190 -7.80 -23.41 -6.70
CA GLY A 190 -6.89 -24.17 -5.86
C GLY A 190 -6.50 -23.38 -4.63
N CYS A 191 -5.29 -23.59 -4.15
CA CYS A 191 -4.72 -22.86 -3.03
C CYS A 191 -3.61 -21.93 -3.52
N PHE A 192 -3.69 -20.66 -3.12
CA PHE A 192 -2.88 -19.58 -3.66
C PHE A 192 -2.07 -18.88 -2.57
N ALA A 193 -0.86 -18.45 -2.92
CA ALA A 193 -0.05 -17.58 -2.10
C ALA A 193 0.87 -16.69 -2.94
N GLY A 194 1.10 -15.46 -2.49
CA GLY A 194 2.10 -14.56 -3.05
C GLY A 194 3.48 -14.91 -2.53
N GLY A 195 4.49 -14.92 -3.41
CA GLY A 195 5.87 -15.19 -3.03
C GLY A 195 6.90 -14.54 -3.96
N TYR A 196 8.16 -14.76 -3.63
CA TYR A 196 9.33 -14.31 -4.39
C TYR A 196 10.39 -15.41 -4.43
N ALA A 197 11.27 -15.39 -5.44
CA ALA A 197 12.30 -16.40 -5.61
C ALA A 197 13.29 -16.42 -4.43
N ALA A 198 13.74 -17.61 -4.03
CA ALA A 198 14.76 -17.74 -2.98
C ALA A 198 16.09 -17.14 -3.47
N GLY A 199 16.57 -16.10 -2.80
CA GLY A 199 17.77 -15.34 -3.19
C GLY A 199 17.48 -13.93 -3.72
N GLN A 200 16.21 -13.60 -3.98
CA GLN A 200 15.83 -12.20 -4.20
C GLN A 200 15.77 -11.46 -2.85
N SER A 201 16.57 -10.41 -2.72
CA SER A 201 16.37 -9.35 -1.74
C SER A 201 15.33 -8.39 -2.32
N GLY A 202 14.05 -8.61 -2.07
CA GLY A 202 13.02 -7.72 -2.60
C GLY A 202 12.96 -6.40 -1.82
N SER A 203 12.42 -5.37 -2.48
CA SER A 203 12.06 -4.12 -1.83
C SER A 203 10.93 -4.35 -0.84
N SER A 204 11.07 -3.84 0.39
CA SER A 204 9.93 -3.65 1.29
C SER A 204 8.87 -2.80 0.58
N GLY A 205 7.60 -3.21 0.66
CA GLY A 205 6.51 -2.59 -0.10
C GLY A 205 6.49 -1.07 0.08
N ALA A 206 6.53 -0.35 -1.04
CA ALA A 206 6.46 1.11 -1.21
C ALA A 206 6.67 1.92 0.08
N SER A 207 7.88 2.48 0.24
CA SER A 207 8.09 3.56 1.20
C SER A 207 7.21 4.74 0.80
N ASN A 208 6.13 4.97 1.54
CA ASN A 208 5.41 6.24 1.47
C ASN A 208 6.42 7.36 1.74
N GLY A 209 6.59 8.25 0.77
CA GLY A 209 7.63 9.28 0.75
C GLY A 209 7.52 10.26 1.92
N VAL A 210 8.16 9.93 3.04
CA VAL A 210 8.39 10.87 4.16
C VAL A 210 9.58 11.81 3.86
N THR A 211 10.26 11.64 2.71
CA THR A 211 11.46 12.39 2.36
C THR A 211 11.20 13.83 1.92
N LEU A 212 10.07 14.14 1.26
CA LEU A 212 9.81 15.50 0.79
C LEU A 212 9.55 16.55 1.89
N PRO A 213 8.72 16.31 2.92
CA PRO A 213 8.45 17.34 3.92
C PRO A 213 9.67 17.62 4.83
N VAL A 214 10.51 16.62 5.10
CA VAL A 214 11.74 16.80 5.90
C VAL A 214 12.79 17.60 5.12
N VAL A 215 12.96 17.34 3.82
CA VAL A 215 13.89 18.08 2.97
C VAL A 215 13.44 19.53 2.77
N ALA A 216 12.13 19.77 2.59
CA ALA A 216 11.59 21.13 2.52
C ALA A 216 11.77 21.90 3.84
N GLY A 217 11.52 21.27 4.98
CA GLY A 217 11.76 21.87 6.30
C GLY A 217 13.23 22.20 6.55
N LEU A 218 14.15 21.31 6.18
CA LEU A 218 15.59 21.55 6.27
C LEU A 218 16.06 22.66 5.33
N ALA A 219 15.54 22.72 4.10
CA ALA A 219 15.89 23.79 3.16
C ALA A 219 15.47 25.17 3.68
N VAL A 220 14.28 25.30 4.28
CA VAL A 220 13.84 26.55 4.91
C VAL A 220 14.72 26.90 6.11
N ALA A 221 15.06 25.93 6.96
CA ALA A 221 15.94 26.17 8.11
C ALA A 221 17.34 26.64 7.69
N VAL A 222 17.91 26.05 6.63
CA VAL A 222 19.22 26.45 6.08
C VAL A 222 19.18 27.86 5.49
N VAL A 223 18.11 28.21 4.75
CA VAL A 223 17.94 29.57 4.21
C VAL A 223 17.82 30.61 5.32
N VAL A 224 17.08 30.30 6.40
CA VAL A 224 16.94 31.20 7.56
C VAL A 224 18.27 31.34 8.31
N LEU A 225 18.99 30.24 8.55
CA LEU A 225 20.27 30.26 9.27
C LEU A 225 21.40 30.91 8.48
N ALA A 226 21.38 30.85 7.14
CA ALA A 226 22.37 31.51 6.28
C ALA A 226 22.08 33.01 6.07
N ALA A 227 20.81 33.42 5.98
CA ALA A 227 20.43 34.80 5.72
C ALA A 227 20.67 35.75 6.91
N VAL A 228 20.53 35.25 8.15
CA VAL A 228 20.70 36.05 9.37
C VAL A 228 22.14 36.57 9.57
N PRO A 229 23.22 35.74 9.50
CA PRO A 229 24.58 36.23 9.66
C PRO A 229 25.05 37.12 8.49
N LEU A 230 24.60 36.85 7.26
CA LEU A 230 24.91 37.69 6.09
C LEU A 230 24.31 39.10 6.21
N LEU A 231 23.13 39.24 6.79
CA LEU A 231 22.51 40.54 7.09
C LEU A 231 23.22 41.30 8.23
N ILE A 232 23.89 40.60 9.15
CA ILE A 232 24.64 41.21 10.25
C ILE A 232 26.02 41.70 9.76
N LEU A 233 26.71 40.91 8.93
CA LEU A 233 28.03 41.25 8.39
C LEU A 233 27.97 42.43 7.41
N ARG A 234 26.93 42.51 6.57
CA ARG A 234 26.74 43.62 5.63
C ARG A 234 26.51 44.99 6.30
N ARG A 235 26.19 45.00 7.61
CA ARG A 235 26.05 46.24 8.40
C ARG A 235 27.33 46.70 9.07
N ARG A 236 28.36 45.85 9.14
CA ARG A 236 29.66 46.21 9.74
C ARG A 236 30.58 46.84 8.72
N GLY A 237 30.57 46.40 7.46
CA GLY A 237 31.39 46.99 6.40
C GLY A 237 30.94 48.38 5.90
N ALA A 238 29.71 48.81 6.22
CA ALA A 238 29.22 50.15 5.83
C ALA A 238 29.53 51.24 6.87
N ARG A 239 30.47 50.99 7.80
CA ARG A 239 30.85 51.93 8.87
C ARG A 239 32.34 52.31 8.85
N GLU A 240 33.12 51.77 7.91
CA GLU A 240 34.56 52.05 7.80
C GLU A 240 34.93 53.05 6.69
N ASP A 241 33.97 53.51 5.86
CA ASP A 241 34.25 54.41 4.72
C ASP A 241 33.99 55.91 5.01
N ASP A 242 33.66 56.31 6.26
CA ASP A 242 33.34 57.70 6.63
C ASP A 242 34.41 58.39 7.52
N GLU A 243 35.61 57.82 7.65
CA GLU A 243 36.72 58.41 8.41
C GLU A 243 37.97 58.63 7.53
N ASP A 244 37.83 59.33 6.39
CA ASP A 244 38.95 59.92 5.65
C ASP A 244 38.46 61.09 4.76
N GLU A 245 38.13 62.24 5.37
CA GLU A 245 38.29 63.60 4.80
C GLU A 245 38.15 64.70 5.88
#